data_AF-A0AAD6IEM9-F1
#
_entry.id   AF-A0AAD6IEM9-F1
#
_cell.length_a   1.000
_cell.length_b   1.000
_cell.length_c   1.000
_cell.angle_alpha   90.00
_cell.angle_beta   90.00
_cell.angle_gamma   90.00
#
_symmetry.space_group_name_H-M   'P 1'
#
loop_
_entity.id
_entity.type
_entity.pdbx_description
1 polymer ?
#
loop_
_entity_poly.entity_id
_entity_poly.type
_entity_poly.pdbx_seq_one_letter_code
_entity_poly.pdbx_strand_id
1 'polypeptide(L)'
;MTSSRESLSKEERVERYRLVVAAHEILSDPQKRAAYDVYGIGWGAPSNCSQWSDTTTAPFTNRRRTYSWEYGGHASSEFDIWGFLSTHKDIIRLVAVIFIFGDACLFLVTLSKAKVELERLDIELRKLMLHRQQRSLDAPSRILQLERFFLRRDPSGMGVFPGEESSYREILPLCMH
;
A
#
# COMPACT_ATOMS: atom_id res chain seq x y z
N MET A 1 -31.96 47.67 50.65
CA MET A 1 -32.85 47.29 49.52
C MET A 1 -32.46 45.88 49.08
N THR A 2 -33.10 44.88 49.68
CA THR A 2 -32.80 43.46 49.48
C THR A 2 -33.71 42.92 48.37
N SER A 3 -33.15 42.70 47.18
CA SER A 3 -33.85 42.08 46.05
C SER A 3 -34.34 40.68 46.46
N SER A 4 -35.65 40.49 46.42
CA SER A 4 -36.34 39.23 46.65
C SER A 4 -35.81 38.16 45.69
N ARG A 5 -35.22 37.10 46.24
CA ARG A 5 -34.95 35.87 45.50
C ARG A 5 -36.30 35.20 45.20
N GLU A 6 -36.99 35.68 44.17
CA GLU A 6 -38.12 34.96 43.58
C GLU A 6 -37.60 33.56 43.21
N SER A 7 -38.21 32.55 43.81
CA SER A 7 -37.89 31.16 43.52
C SER A 7 -38.35 30.87 42.09
N LEU A 8 -37.41 30.95 41.14
CA LEU A 8 -37.64 30.62 39.73
C LEU A 8 -38.36 29.27 39.61
N SER A 9 -39.31 29.21 38.69
CA SER A 9 -40.05 27.97 38.43
C SER A 9 -39.07 26.87 38.03
N LYS A 10 -39.44 25.61 38.29
CA LYS A 10 -38.59 24.45 38.00
C LYS A 10 -38.24 24.41 36.50
N GLU A 11 -39.19 24.76 35.66
CA GLU A 11 -39.07 24.83 34.20
C GLU A 11 -38.05 25.90 33.79
N GLU A 12 -38.19 27.13 34.31
CA GLU A 12 -37.27 28.24 34.01
C GLU A 12 -35.84 27.94 34.46
N ARG A 13 -35.67 27.24 35.59
CA ARG A 13 -34.36 26.81 36.08
C ARG A 13 -33.70 25.82 35.14
N VAL A 14 -34.48 24.89 34.57
CA VAL A 14 -33.99 23.92 33.58
C VAL A 14 -33.60 24.63 32.29
N GLU A 15 -34.39 25.59 31.83
CA GLU A 15 -34.06 26.36 30.63
C GLU A 15 -32.78 27.19 30.79
N ARG A 16 -32.64 27.90 31.90
CA ARG A 16 -31.41 28.65 32.20
C ARG A 16 -30.20 27.73 32.34
N TYR A 17 -30.40 26.56 32.95
CA TYR A 17 -29.34 25.55 33.04
C TYR A 17 -28.88 25.08 31.65
N ARG A 18 -29.82 24.82 30.73
CA ARG A 18 -29.49 24.46 29.34
C ARG A 18 -28.68 25.55 28.63
N LEU A 19 -29.05 26.83 28.81
CA LEU A 19 -28.31 27.95 28.23
C LEU A 19 -26.88 28.05 28.78
N VAL A 20 -26.72 27.86 30.09
CA VAL A 20 -25.40 27.86 30.74
C VAL A 20 -24.53 26.71 30.24
N VAL A 21 -25.10 25.51 30.08
CA VAL A 21 -24.39 24.34 29.54
C VAL A 21 -23.98 24.58 28.09
N ALA A 22 -24.87 25.10 27.24
CA ALA A 22 -24.56 25.41 25.85
C ALA A 22 -23.45 26.48 25.73
N ALA A 23 -23.48 27.51 26.57
CA ALA A 23 -22.38 28.48 26.63
C ALA A 23 -21.07 27.84 27.07
N HIS A 24 -21.12 26.94 28.06
CA HIS A 24 -19.96 26.24 28.54
C HIS A 24 -19.31 25.37 27.44
N GLU A 25 -20.10 24.69 26.61
CA GLU A 25 -19.60 23.87 25.50
C GLU A 25 -18.81 24.65 24.45
N ILE A 26 -19.17 25.93 24.22
CA ILE A 26 -18.46 26.82 23.29
C ILE A 26 -17.19 27.38 23.94
N LEU A 27 -17.29 27.78 25.21
CA LEU A 27 -16.21 28.48 25.92
C LEU A 27 -15.18 27.53 26.54
N SER A 28 -15.49 26.25 26.72
CA SER A 28 -14.60 25.25 27.31
C SER A 28 -13.43 24.89 26.41
N ASP A 29 -13.61 24.96 25.09
CA ASP A 29 -12.58 24.62 24.10
C ASP A 29 -11.93 25.91 23.55
N PRO A 30 -10.60 26.07 23.66
CA PRO A 30 -9.92 27.28 23.20
C PRO A 30 -10.08 27.55 21.71
N GLN A 31 -10.25 26.52 20.88
CA GLN A 31 -10.46 26.69 19.43
C GLN A 31 -11.88 27.20 19.14
N LYS A 32 -12.89 26.63 19.80
CA LYS A 32 -14.29 27.08 19.68
C LYS A 32 -14.46 28.50 20.21
N ARG A 33 -13.80 28.83 21.32
CA ARG A 33 -13.78 30.17 21.89
C ARG A 33 -13.15 31.18 20.94
N ALA A 34 -11.98 30.88 20.37
CA ALA A 34 -11.33 31.78 19.41
C ALA A 34 -12.21 32.01 18.16
N ALA A 35 -12.88 30.96 17.66
CA ALA A 35 -13.82 31.08 16.55
C ALA A 35 -15.05 31.93 16.90
N TYR A 36 -15.58 31.80 18.13
CA TYR A 36 -16.67 32.64 18.63
C TYR A 36 -16.24 34.10 18.81
N ASP A 37 -15.05 34.35 19.37
CA ASP A 37 -14.53 35.70 19.62
C ASP A 37 -14.26 36.47 18.32
N VAL A 38 -13.81 35.77 17.26
CA VAL A 38 -13.50 36.40 15.96
C VAL A 38 -14.72 36.53 15.06
N TYR A 39 -15.59 35.51 15.03
CA TYR A 39 -16.66 35.41 14.03
C TYR A 39 -18.09 35.36 14.62
N GLY A 40 -18.24 35.22 15.93
CA GLY A 40 -19.54 35.06 16.59
C GLY A 40 -20.23 33.71 16.30
N ILE A 41 -19.48 32.69 15.90
CA ILE A 41 -20.00 31.38 15.47
C ILE A 41 -20.10 30.42 16.66
N GLY A 42 -21.22 29.70 16.81
CA GLY A 42 -21.37 28.64 17.82
C GLY A 42 -22.63 28.73 18.68
N TRP A 43 -23.37 29.84 18.62
CA TRP A 43 -24.61 29.99 19.38
C TRP A 43 -25.80 29.36 18.64
N GLY A 44 -26.39 28.30 19.20
CA GLY A 44 -27.52 27.59 18.61
C GLY A 44 -28.85 28.33 18.84
N ALA A 45 -29.41 28.94 17.80
CA ALA A 45 -30.80 29.37 17.80
C ALA A 45 -31.69 28.25 17.21
N PRO A 46 -32.72 27.75 17.93
CA PRO A 46 -33.74 26.93 17.30
C PRO A 46 -34.52 27.77 16.29
N SER A 47 -34.67 27.25 15.08
CA SER A 47 -35.54 27.80 14.05
C SER A 47 -37.01 27.60 14.45
N ASN A 48 -37.53 28.51 15.28
CA ASN A 48 -38.96 28.78 15.33
C ASN A 48 -39.16 30.25 14.99
N CYS A 49 -39.34 30.51 13.71
CA CYS A 49 -40.05 31.69 13.27
C CYS A 49 -41.53 31.51 13.69
N SER A 50 -41.87 31.99 14.87
CA SER A 50 -43.21 32.48 15.14
C SER A 50 -43.08 33.87 15.77
N GLN A 51 -43.14 34.85 14.88
CA GLN A 51 -43.93 36.06 15.04
C GLN A 51 -43.65 36.88 16.31
N TRP A 52 -42.81 37.91 16.21
CA TRP A 52 -43.09 39.23 16.77
C TRP A 52 -42.47 40.31 15.86
N SER A 53 -43.37 41.10 15.28
CA SER A 53 -43.12 42.43 14.75
C SER A 53 -42.69 43.35 15.89
N ASP A 54 -41.51 43.95 15.78
CA ASP A 54 -41.38 45.41 15.68
C ASP A 54 -39.92 45.88 15.71
N THR A 55 -39.64 46.76 14.75
CA THR A 55 -38.78 47.95 14.82
C THR A 55 -37.43 47.83 15.54
N THR A 56 -36.33 47.76 14.78
CA THR A 56 -35.22 48.75 14.79
C THR A 56 -34.08 48.27 13.89
N THR A 57 -33.66 49.16 13.00
CA THR A 57 -32.56 49.05 12.03
C THR A 57 -31.23 48.60 12.66
N ALA A 58 -30.68 47.49 12.19
CA ALA A 58 -29.24 47.21 12.25
C ALA A 58 -28.80 46.49 10.95
N PRO A 59 -27.79 47.00 10.21
CA PRO A 59 -27.30 46.36 9.01
C PRO A 59 -26.21 45.35 9.41
N PHE A 60 -26.60 44.25 10.04
CA PHE A 60 -25.75 43.06 10.06
C PHE A 60 -26.45 41.98 9.25
N THR A 61 -25.89 41.78 8.07
CA THR A 61 -26.32 40.80 7.09
C THR A 61 -26.44 39.44 7.76
N ASN A 62 -27.67 38.98 7.87
CA ASN A 62 -28.04 37.67 8.38
C ASN A 62 -27.61 36.59 7.38
N ARG A 63 -26.30 36.29 7.31
CA ARG A 63 -25.79 35.12 6.61
C ARG A 63 -25.95 33.92 7.55
N ARG A 64 -27.17 33.37 7.61
CA ARG A 64 -27.44 32.06 8.24
C ARG A 64 -26.62 30.98 7.55
N ARG A 65 -25.42 30.70 8.06
CA ARG A 65 -24.76 29.40 7.87
C ARG A 65 -24.85 28.65 9.20
N THR A 66 -25.80 27.74 9.27
CA THR A 66 -25.90 26.72 10.31
C THR A 66 -24.72 25.79 10.17
N TYR A 67 -23.63 26.07 10.90
CA TYR A 67 -22.59 25.06 11.14
C TYR A 67 -23.10 24.15 12.25
N SER A 68 -23.54 22.96 11.87
CA SER A 68 -23.76 21.85 12.79
C SER A 68 -22.41 21.37 13.29
N TRP A 69 -22.11 21.54 14.58
CA TRP A 69 -20.99 20.87 15.24
C TRP A 69 -21.39 19.43 15.53
N GLU A 70 -21.53 18.65 14.46
CA GLU A 70 -21.69 17.22 14.54
C GLU A 70 -20.42 16.67 15.22
N TYR A 71 -20.59 16.06 16.40
CA TYR A 71 -19.54 15.45 17.21
C TYR A 71 -18.93 14.27 16.42
N GLY A 72 -18.00 14.57 15.51
CA GLY A 72 -17.16 13.59 14.84
C GLY A 72 -15.90 13.35 15.66
N GLY A 73 -15.87 12.22 16.37
CA GLY A 73 -14.66 11.74 17.05
C GLY A 73 -13.52 11.48 16.06
N HIS A 74 -12.31 11.81 16.49
CA HIS A 74 -11.02 11.41 15.90
C HIS A 74 -10.80 11.66 14.40
N ALA A 75 -10.14 12.77 14.06
CA ALA A 75 -9.18 12.77 12.96
C ALA A 75 -8.00 13.69 13.33
N SER A 76 -6.82 13.10 13.28
CA SER A 76 -5.48 13.67 13.48
C SER A 76 -5.24 14.99 12.74
N SER A 77 -4.29 15.79 13.23
CA SER A 77 -3.73 16.99 12.61
C SER A 77 -3.78 16.98 11.08
N GLU A 78 -4.84 17.56 10.53
CA GLU A 78 -4.97 17.79 9.09
C GLU A 78 -4.14 19.03 8.79
N PHE A 79 -2.83 18.83 8.59
CA PHE A 79 -2.04 19.77 7.81
C PHE A 79 -2.85 20.07 6.55
N ASP A 80 -2.98 21.34 6.19
CA ASP A 80 -3.88 21.79 5.11
C ASP A 80 -3.29 21.41 3.74
N ILE A 81 -3.31 20.10 3.46
CA ILE A 81 -2.65 19.43 2.34
C ILE A 81 -3.13 20.07 1.03
N TRP A 82 -4.43 20.35 0.92
CA TRP A 82 -5.03 20.96 -0.26
C TRP A 82 -4.59 22.43 -0.47
N GLY A 83 -4.39 23.19 0.61
CA GLY A 83 -3.89 24.57 0.57
C GLY A 83 -2.40 24.65 0.19
N PHE A 84 -1.58 23.77 0.76
CA PHE A 84 -0.15 23.64 0.44
C PHE A 84 0.06 23.14 -1.00
N LEU A 85 -0.73 22.15 -1.44
CA LEU A 85 -0.67 21.64 -2.81
C LEU A 85 -1.05 22.67 -3.87
N SER A 86 -2.02 23.54 -3.57
CA SER A 86 -2.45 24.58 -4.51
C SER A 86 -1.42 25.71 -4.65
N THR A 87 -0.68 26.01 -3.58
CA THR A 87 0.27 27.13 -3.53
C THR A 87 1.61 26.79 -4.20
N HIS A 88 2.05 25.53 -4.14
CA HIS A 88 3.38 25.11 -4.61
C HIS A 88 3.34 24.08 -5.75
N LYS A 89 2.46 24.29 -6.72
CA LYS A 89 2.28 23.41 -7.90
C LYS A 89 3.59 23.08 -8.62
N ASP A 90 4.55 24.00 -8.64
CA ASP A 90 5.86 23.80 -9.27
C ASP A 90 6.81 22.93 -8.44
N ILE A 91 6.77 23.04 -7.11
CA ILE A 91 7.55 22.17 -6.21
C ILE A 91 7.04 20.73 -6.33
N ILE A 92 5.73 20.53 -6.44
CA ILE A 92 5.12 19.21 -6.57
C ILE A 92 5.47 18.57 -7.91
N ARG A 93 5.48 19.34 -8.99
CA ARG A 93 5.95 18.86 -10.30
C ARG A 93 7.41 18.42 -10.24
N LEU A 94 8.28 19.22 -9.59
CA LEU A 94 9.69 18.87 -9.41
C LEU A 94 9.85 17.58 -8.60
N VAL A 95 9.14 17.46 -7.49
CA VAL A 95 9.16 16.27 -6.63
C VAL A 95 8.67 15.03 -7.40
N ALA A 96 7.58 15.15 -8.16
CA ALA A 96 7.09 14.06 -9.01
C ALA A 96 8.13 13.63 -10.06
N VAL A 97 8.81 14.57 -10.71
CA VAL A 97 9.89 14.26 -11.67
C VAL A 97 11.07 13.56 -10.97
N ILE A 98 11.47 14.00 -9.78
CA ILE A 98 12.53 13.35 -9.00
C ILE A 98 12.13 11.93 -8.60
N PHE A 99 10.89 11.72 -8.16
CA PHE A 99 10.41 10.39 -7.82
C PHE A 99 10.38 9.46 -9.03
N ILE A 100 9.82 9.91 -10.16
CA ILE A 100 9.80 9.13 -11.40
C ILE A 100 11.22 8.81 -11.88
N PHE A 101 12.13 9.79 -11.83
CA PHE A 101 13.52 9.60 -12.21
C PHE A 101 14.26 8.66 -11.26
N GLY A 102 14.02 8.78 -9.95
CA GLY A 102 14.55 7.90 -8.92
C GLY A 102 14.09 6.47 -9.12
N ASP A 103 12.79 6.26 -9.32
CA ASP A 103 12.21 4.94 -9.59
C ASP A 103 12.74 4.34 -10.89
N ALA A 104 12.88 5.14 -11.95
CA ALA A 104 13.49 4.70 -13.21
C ALA A 104 14.96 4.28 -12.99
N CYS A 105 15.73 5.05 -12.22
CA CYS A 105 17.11 4.70 -11.87
C CYS A 105 17.17 3.39 -11.08
N LEU A 106 16.32 3.22 -10.06
CA LEU A 106 16.26 2.00 -9.28
C LEU A 106 15.88 0.79 -10.15
N PHE A 107 14.88 0.96 -11.02
CA PHE A 107 14.46 -0.08 -11.96
C PHE A 107 15.60 -0.49 -12.90
N LEU A 108 16.34 0.47 -13.48
CA LEU A 108 17.50 0.18 -14.32
C LEU A 108 18.59 -0.59 -13.57
N VAL A 109 18.82 -0.28 -12.29
CA VAL A 109 19.77 -1.03 -11.44
C VAL A 109 19.27 -2.46 -11.18
N THR A 110 17.97 -2.66 -10.98
CA THR A 110 17.43 -4.03 -10.81
C THR A 110 17.53 -4.85 -12.10
N LEU A 111 17.27 -4.22 -13.26
CA LEU A 111 17.42 -4.87 -14.56
C LEU A 111 18.89 -5.19 -14.86
N SER A 112 19.82 -4.30 -14.51
CA SER A 112 21.25 -4.57 -14.71
C SER A 112 21.73 -5.72 -13.83
N LYS A 113 21.27 -5.81 -12.58
CA LYS A 113 21.53 -6.96 -11.70
C LYS A 113 20.98 -8.26 -12.30
N ALA A 114 19.71 -8.26 -12.73
CA ALA A 114 19.09 -9.43 -13.34
C ALA A 114 19.82 -9.86 -14.63
N LYS A 115 20.26 -8.91 -15.45
CA LYS A 115 21.05 -9.18 -16.65
C LYS A 115 22.40 -9.83 -16.32
N VAL A 116 23.10 -9.33 -15.30
CA VAL A 116 24.37 -9.91 -14.84
C VAL A 116 24.18 -11.34 -14.33
N GLU A 117 23.08 -11.62 -13.62
CA GLU A 117 22.78 -12.97 -13.14
C GLU A 117 22.49 -13.93 -14.30
N LEU A 118 21.74 -13.49 -15.32
CA LEU A 118 21.50 -14.28 -16.53
C LEU A 118 22.81 -14.59 -17.27
N GLU A 119 23.71 -13.62 -17.42
CA GLU A 119 25.01 -13.82 -18.06
C GLU A 119 25.89 -14.80 -17.26
N ARG A 120 25.83 -14.77 -15.93
CA ARG A 120 26.54 -15.75 -15.09
C ARG A 120 26.02 -17.17 -15.29
N LEU A 121 24.70 -17.35 -15.29
CA LEU A 121 24.09 -18.66 -15.52
C LEU A 121 24.41 -19.19 -16.91
N ASP A 122 24.36 -18.34 -17.94
CA ASP A 122 24.71 -18.74 -19.30
C ASP A 122 26.17 -19.23 -19.39
N ILE A 123 27.11 -18.52 -18.75
CA ILE A 123 28.51 -18.96 -18.68
C ILE A 123 28.63 -20.31 -17.96
N GLU A 124 27.94 -20.52 -16.84
CA GLU A 124 27.96 -21.79 -16.11
C GLU A 124 27.37 -22.93 -16.93
N LEU A 125 26.19 -22.72 -17.54
CA LEU A 125 25.55 -23.70 -18.41
C LEU A 125 26.45 -24.04 -19.60
N ARG A 126 27.06 -23.02 -20.23
CA ARG A 126 27.98 -23.21 -21.35
C ARG A 126 29.21 -24.01 -20.95
N LYS A 127 29.78 -23.75 -19.76
CA LYS A 127 30.87 -24.56 -19.21
C LYS A 127 30.44 -26.00 -18.99
N LEU A 128 29.27 -26.24 -18.40
CA LEU A 128 28.77 -27.60 -18.18
C LEU A 128 28.50 -28.33 -19.50
N MET A 129 27.94 -27.64 -20.50
CA MET A 129 27.76 -28.21 -21.84
C MET A 129 29.10 -28.57 -22.48
N LEU A 130 30.10 -27.68 -22.43
CA LEU A 130 31.42 -27.96 -22.98
C LEU A 130 32.13 -29.11 -22.25
N HIS A 131 32.02 -29.19 -20.92
CA HIS A 131 32.56 -30.32 -20.16
C HIS A 131 31.90 -31.65 -20.55
N ARG A 132 30.58 -31.66 -20.76
CA ARG A 132 29.85 -32.86 -21.22
C ARG A 132 30.21 -33.21 -22.66
N GLN A 133 30.33 -32.20 -23.53
CA GLN A 133 30.71 -32.37 -24.91
C GLN A 133 32.11 -32.96 -25.03
N GLN A 134 33.08 -32.45 -24.26
CA GLN A 134 34.44 -32.96 -24.27
C GLN A 134 34.53 -34.39 -23.72
N ARG A 135 33.80 -34.72 -22.65
CA ARG A 135 33.65 -36.11 -22.20
C ARG A 135 33.00 -37.03 -23.24
N SER A 136 32.12 -36.50 -24.09
CA SER A 136 31.50 -37.28 -25.18
C SER A 136 32.42 -37.45 -26.40
N LEU A 137 33.39 -36.54 -26.58
CA LEU A 137 34.40 -36.60 -27.63
C LEU A 137 35.59 -37.49 -27.23
N ASP A 138 36.01 -37.42 -25.97
CA ASP A 138 37.03 -38.32 -25.38
C ASP A 138 36.45 -39.69 -25.02
N ALA A 139 35.13 -39.84 -25.11
CA ALA A 139 34.50 -41.14 -24.98
C ALA A 139 34.82 -42.00 -26.21
N PRO A 140 35.30 -43.24 -26.03
CA PRO A 140 35.27 -44.21 -27.13
C PRO A 140 33.81 -44.30 -27.63
N SER A 141 33.64 -44.42 -28.95
CA SER A 141 32.37 -44.30 -29.71
C SER A 141 31.11 -44.73 -28.94
N ARG A 142 29.93 -44.13 -29.21
CA ARG A 142 28.68 -44.44 -28.48
C ARG A 142 28.38 -45.95 -28.35
N ILE A 143 28.84 -46.73 -29.33
CA ILE A 143 28.78 -48.18 -29.36
C ILE A 143 29.66 -48.80 -28.25
N LEU A 144 30.91 -48.36 -28.10
CA LEU A 144 31.82 -48.79 -27.02
C LEU A 144 31.32 -48.39 -25.62
N GLN A 145 30.62 -47.26 -25.49
CA GLN A 145 29.96 -46.89 -24.23
C GLN A 145 28.79 -47.81 -23.89
N LEU A 146 27.92 -48.09 -24.87
CA LEU A 146 26.82 -49.03 -24.69
C LEU A 146 27.35 -50.42 -24.37
N GLU A 147 28.35 -50.89 -25.10
CA GLU A 147 29.05 -52.15 -24.84
C GLU A 147 29.58 -52.22 -23.41
N ARG A 148 30.31 -51.20 -22.96
CA ARG A 148 30.85 -51.15 -21.60
C ARG A 148 29.76 -51.03 -20.53
N PHE A 149 28.61 -50.45 -20.85
CA PHE A 149 27.45 -50.37 -19.96
C PHE A 149 26.74 -51.73 -19.83
N PHE A 150 26.52 -52.42 -20.95
CA PHE A 150 25.93 -53.75 -20.97
C PHE A 150 26.83 -54.78 -20.29
N LEU A 151 28.14 -54.77 -20.56
CA LEU A 151 29.11 -55.65 -19.90
C LEU A 151 29.25 -55.39 -18.39
N ARG A 152 29.10 -54.14 -17.95
CA ARG A 152 29.13 -53.80 -16.51
C ARG A 152 27.86 -54.24 -15.79
N ARG A 153 26.74 -54.28 -16.51
CA ARG A 153 25.43 -54.65 -15.97
C ARG A 153 25.24 -56.16 -15.96
N ASP A 154 25.77 -56.85 -16.96
CA ASP A 154 25.79 -58.30 -17.05
C ASP A 154 27.10 -58.78 -17.75
N PRO A 155 28.05 -59.37 -17.01
CA PRO A 155 29.33 -59.79 -17.57
C PRO A 155 29.21 -61.01 -18.50
N SER A 156 28.07 -61.71 -18.47
CA SER A 156 27.83 -62.88 -19.32
C SER A 156 27.47 -62.53 -20.77
N GLY A 157 26.92 -61.32 -21.00
CA GLY A 157 26.50 -60.87 -22.33
C GLY A 157 25.30 -61.60 -22.94
N MET A 158 24.63 -62.48 -22.18
CA MET A 158 23.55 -63.35 -22.68
C MET A 158 22.14 -62.76 -22.50
N GLY A 159 22.02 -61.66 -21.77
CA GLY A 159 20.74 -61.07 -21.40
C GLY A 159 20.10 -61.79 -20.21
N VAL A 160 19.27 -61.05 -19.46
CA VAL A 160 18.66 -61.54 -18.21
C VAL A 160 17.40 -62.37 -18.50
N PHE A 161 16.74 -62.11 -19.63
CA PHE A 161 15.52 -62.80 -20.03
C PHE A 161 15.75 -63.81 -21.18
N PRO A 162 15.05 -64.97 -21.15
CA PRO A 162 15.14 -65.95 -22.23
C PRO A 162 14.61 -65.36 -23.54
N GLY A 163 15.51 -65.20 -24.52
CA GLY A 163 15.22 -64.61 -25.83
C GLY A 163 15.85 -63.23 -26.08
N GLU A 164 16.42 -62.57 -25.06
CA GLU A 164 17.16 -61.31 -25.25
C GLU A 164 18.56 -61.51 -25.86
N GLU A 165 19.06 -62.75 -25.87
CA GLU A 165 20.40 -63.11 -26.34
C GLU A 165 20.69 -62.62 -27.77
N SER A 166 19.70 -62.69 -28.68
CA SER A 166 19.84 -62.19 -30.05
C SER A 166 19.99 -60.66 -30.11
N SER A 167 19.32 -59.94 -29.21
CA SER A 167 19.42 -58.48 -29.13
C SER A 167 20.75 -58.04 -28.53
N TYR A 168 21.29 -58.79 -27.57
CA TYR A 168 22.64 -58.55 -27.04
C TYR A 168 23.72 -58.80 -28.09
N ARG A 169 23.56 -59.84 -28.92
CA ARG A 169 24.49 -60.21 -29.99
C ARG A 169 24.62 -59.14 -31.09
N GLU A 170 23.55 -58.39 -31.35
CA GLU A 170 23.54 -57.29 -32.31
C GLU A 170 24.29 -56.05 -31.78
N ILE A 171 24.33 -55.87 -30.45
CA ILE A 171 24.87 -54.68 -29.78
C ILE A 171 26.31 -54.88 -29.28
N LEU A 172 26.76 -56.13 -29.09
CA LEU A 172 28.10 -56.52 -28.61
C LEU A 172 28.91 -57.28 -29.68
N PRO A 173 29.24 -56.66 -30.84
CA PRO A 173 29.86 -57.37 -31.97
C PRO A 173 31.30 -57.83 -31.73
N LEU A 174 32.00 -57.29 -30.72
CA LEU A 174 33.43 -57.54 -30.47
C LEU A 174 33.71 -58.53 -29.34
N CYS A 175 32.71 -58.88 -28.52
CA CYS A 175 32.88 -59.69 -27.31
C CYS A 175 32.37 -61.15 -27.44
N MET A 176 31.72 -61.50 -28.56
CA MET A 176 31.21 -62.85 -28.83
C MET A 176 32.07 -63.53 -29.88
N HIS A 177 33.30 -63.93 -29.51
CA HIS A 177 34.16 -64.76 -30.37
C HIS A 177 34.78 -65.92 -29.62
#